data_AF-V5RH21-F1
#
_entry.id   AF-V5RH21-F1
#
_cell.length_a   1.000
_cell.length_b   1.000
_cell.length_c   1.000
_cell.angle_alpha   90.00
_cell.angle_beta   90.00
_cell.angle_gamma   90.00
#
_symmetry.space_group_name_H-M   'P 1'
#
loop_
_entity.id
_entity.type
_entity.pdbx_description
1 polymer ?
#
loop_
_entity_poly.entity_id
_entity_poly.type
_entity_poly.pdbx_seq_one_letter_code
_entity_poly.pdbx_strand_id
1 'polypeptide(L)'
;MGYIMKKWVFILIIIGSTFLLLNQLLTLIFYKTVSTALGSFNLLGYGMVIGYLVVNIIWISTYTILTLLKGKLTKNYTGAILGLVFSVTTILLSWLFVTWIFWALNLIFSILITIAMSVIIKDNRENL
;
A
#
# COMPACT_ATOMS: atom_id res chain seq x y z
N MET A 1 -2.89 18.93 21.24
CA MET A 1 -4.17 18.75 20.51
C MET A 1 -4.08 17.48 19.68
N GLY A 2 -5.10 16.62 19.72
CA GLY A 2 -5.18 15.44 18.85
C GLY A 2 -5.69 15.84 17.47
N TYR A 3 -5.10 15.28 16.42
CA TYR A 3 -5.61 15.43 15.05
C TYR A 3 -6.98 14.76 14.93
N ILE A 4 -8.00 15.50 14.49
CA ILE A 4 -9.32 14.93 14.18
C ILE A 4 -9.34 14.60 12.69
N MET A 5 -9.13 13.33 12.35
CA MET A 5 -9.18 12.86 10.96
C MET A 5 -10.61 12.93 10.41
N LYS A 6 -10.75 13.44 9.18
CA LYS A 6 -12.04 13.44 8.47
C LYS A 6 -12.50 12.00 8.23
N LYS A 7 -13.79 11.72 8.48
CA LYS A 7 -14.36 10.36 8.39
C LYS A 7 -14.10 9.68 7.03
N TRP A 8 -14.22 10.43 5.93
CA TRP A 8 -14.01 9.87 4.59
C TRP A 8 -12.53 9.50 4.33
N VAL A 9 -11.58 10.25 4.88
CA VAL A 9 -10.14 9.94 4.78
C VAL A 9 -9.82 8.65 5.52
N PHE A 10 -10.38 8.49 6.72
CA PHE A 10 -10.26 7.26 7.50
C PHE A 10 -10.80 6.04 6.74
N ILE A 11 -11.98 6.17 6.12
CA ILE A 11 -12.59 5.12 5.29
C ILE A 11 -11.68 4.78 4.10
N LEU A 12 -11.11 5.77 3.41
CA LEU A 12 -10.20 5.53 2.29
C LEU A 12 -8.93 4.77 2.71
N ILE A 13 -8.34 5.10 3.87
CA ILE A 13 -7.17 4.38 4.38
C ILE A 13 -7.53 2.92 4.67
N ILE A 14 -8.65 2.67 5.36
CA ILE A 14 -9.05 1.30 5.70
C ILE A 14 -9.31 0.48 4.45
N ILE A 15 -10.10 1.02 3.51
CA ILE A 15 -10.41 0.33 2.25
C ILE A 15 -9.11 0.10 1.47
N GLY A 16 -8.33 1.15 1.21
CA GLY A 16 -7.10 1.05 0.44
C GLY A 16 -6.11 0.05 1.03
N SER A 17 -5.83 0.13 2.34
CA SER A 17 -4.89 -0.77 3.01
C SER A 17 -5.39 -2.21 3.07
N THR A 18 -6.68 -2.43 3.33
CA THR A 18 -7.26 -3.78 3.39
C THR A 18 -7.20 -4.46 2.03
N PHE A 19 -7.61 -3.76 0.98
CA PHE A 19 -7.58 -4.31 -0.38
C PHE A 19 -6.15 -4.48 -0.91
N LEU A 20 -5.22 -3.59 -0.57
CA LEU A 20 -3.80 -3.80 -0.90
C LEU A 20 -3.24 -5.05 -0.22
N LEU A 21 -3.49 -5.24 1.08
CA LEU A 21 -3.09 -6.43 1.82
C LEU A 21 -3.68 -7.69 1.20
N LEU A 22 -4.99 -7.68 0.94
CA LEU A 22 -5.68 -8.80 0.31
C LEU A 22 -5.10 -9.10 -1.07
N ASN A 23 -4.77 -8.07 -1.86
CA ASN A 23 -4.12 -8.24 -3.16
C ASN A 23 -2.70 -8.84 -3.03
N GLN A 24 -1.90 -8.44 -2.04
CA GLN A 24 -0.59 -9.06 -1.80
C GLN A 24 -0.74 -10.54 -1.43
N LEU A 25 -1.70 -10.88 -0.57
CA LEU A 25 -1.97 -12.27 -0.16
C LEU A 25 -2.48 -13.13 -1.32
N LEU A 26 -3.41 -12.62 -2.13
CA LEU A 26 -3.86 -13.30 -3.34
C LEU A 26 -2.71 -13.48 -4.32
N THR A 27 -1.85 -12.48 -4.49
CA THR A 27 -0.68 -12.60 -5.34
C THR A 27 0.26 -13.69 -4.81
N LEU A 28 0.54 -13.73 -3.51
CA LEU A 28 1.38 -14.79 -2.93
C LEU A 28 0.83 -16.20 -3.21
N ILE A 29 -0.49 -16.39 -3.09
CA ILE A 29 -1.14 -17.69 -3.30
C ILE A 29 -1.17 -18.07 -4.79
N PHE A 30 -1.55 -17.14 -5.65
CA PHE A 30 -1.87 -17.44 -7.06
C PHE A 30 -0.74 -17.13 -8.04
N TYR A 31 0.30 -16.39 -7.66
CA TYR A 31 1.35 -15.95 -8.60
C TYR A 31 2.01 -17.13 -9.30
N LYS A 32 2.37 -18.21 -8.59
CA LYS A 32 3.00 -19.39 -9.20
C LYS A 32 2.10 -20.02 -10.25
N THR A 33 0.84 -20.25 -9.92
CA THR A 33 -0.16 -20.82 -10.83
C THR A 33 -0.36 -19.94 -12.06
N VAL A 34 -0.55 -18.63 -11.87
CA VAL A 34 -0.79 -17.67 -12.96
C VAL A 34 0.45 -17.53 -13.85
N SER A 35 1.64 -17.38 -13.29
CA SER A 35 2.89 -17.28 -14.07
C SER A 35 3.22 -18.56 -14.84
N THR A 36 2.90 -19.73 -14.28
CA THR A 36 3.08 -21.02 -14.96
C THR A 36 2.10 -21.15 -16.12
N ALA A 37 0.83 -20.80 -15.92
CA ALA A 37 -0.18 -20.80 -16.99
C ALA A 37 0.15 -19.83 -18.14
N LEU A 38 0.83 -18.72 -17.83
CA LEU A 38 1.30 -17.74 -18.81
C LEU A 38 2.64 -18.09 -19.46
N GLY A 39 3.28 -19.21 -19.07
CA GLY A 39 4.59 -19.62 -19.59
C GLY A 39 5.75 -18.69 -19.21
N SER A 40 5.56 -17.83 -18.20
CA SER A 40 6.54 -16.81 -17.77
C SER A 40 7.22 -17.14 -16.44
N PHE A 41 7.03 -18.36 -15.93
CA PHE A 41 7.57 -18.77 -14.64
C PHE A 41 9.10 -18.93 -14.68
N ASN A 42 9.78 -18.23 -13.76
CA ASN A 42 11.21 -18.36 -13.48
C ASN A 42 11.41 -18.47 -11.97
N LEU A 43 12.18 -19.47 -11.51
CA LEU A 43 12.43 -19.72 -10.09
C LEU A 43 13.14 -18.55 -9.40
N LEU A 44 14.12 -17.93 -10.06
CA LEU A 44 14.84 -16.75 -9.52
C LEU A 44 13.91 -15.55 -9.41
N GLY A 45 13.10 -15.31 -10.45
CA GLY A 45 12.07 -14.26 -10.45
C GLY A 45 11.03 -14.49 -9.35
N TYR A 46 10.58 -15.74 -9.17
CA TYR A 46 9.62 -16.10 -8.13
C TYR A 46 10.11 -15.74 -6.73
N GLY A 47 11.39 -15.99 -6.41
CA GLY A 47 11.99 -15.59 -5.14
C GLY A 47 11.98 -14.08 -4.92
N MET A 48 12.33 -13.29 -5.95
CA MET A 48 12.27 -11.83 -5.88
C MET A 48 10.85 -11.31 -5.65
N VAL A 49 9.87 -11.92 -6.32
CA VAL A 49 8.46 -11.55 -6.18
C VAL A 49 7.95 -11.84 -4.78
N ILE A 50 8.25 -13.01 -4.20
CA ILE A 50 7.90 -13.30 -2.81
C ILE A 50 8.51 -12.26 -1.87
N GLY A 51 9.80 -11.95 -2.03
CA GLY A 51 10.47 -10.94 -1.22
C GLY A 51 9.79 -9.57 -1.31
N TYR A 52 9.47 -9.14 -2.53
CA TYR A 52 8.72 -7.91 -2.79
C TYR A 52 7.35 -7.89 -2.09
N LEU A 53 6.56 -8.96 -2.20
CA LEU A 53 5.24 -9.06 -1.60
C LEU A 53 5.31 -9.03 -0.06
N VAL A 54 6.29 -9.70 0.54
CA VAL A 54 6.50 -9.69 2.00
C VAL A 54 6.87 -8.29 2.49
N VAL A 55 7.78 -7.61 1.79
CA VAL A 55 8.15 -6.22 2.11
C VAL A 55 6.93 -5.30 2.02
N ASN A 56 6.09 -5.45 0.99
CA ASN A 56 4.86 -4.67 0.86
C ASN A 56 3.89 -4.93 2.02
N ILE A 57 3.69 -6.17 2.45
CA ILE A 57 2.80 -6.49 3.58
C ILE A 57 3.28 -5.80 4.87
N ILE A 58 4.58 -5.83 5.14
CA ILE A 58 5.19 -5.17 6.30
C ILE A 58 4.99 -3.65 6.20
N TRP A 59 5.23 -3.07 5.02
CA TRP A 59 5.09 -1.63 4.81
C TRP A 59 3.63 -1.17 4.97
N ILE A 60 2.68 -1.89 4.36
CA ILE A 60 1.24 -1.60 4.48
C ILE A 60 0.80 -1.61 5.93
N SER A 61 1.20 -2.64 6.67
CA SER A 61 0.90 -2.77 8.10
C SER A 61 1.49 -1.60 8.89
N THR A 62 2.75 -1.25 8.61
CA THR A 62 3.48 -0.19 9.32
C THR A 62 2.83 1.19 9.14
N TYR A 63 2.59 1.63 7.89
CA TYR A 63 1.99 2.95 7.68
C TYR A 63 0.54 2.98 8.19
N THR A 64 -0.20 1.89 8.07
CA THR A 64 -1.60 1.82 8.54
C THR A 64 -1.67 1.97 10.05
N ILE A 65 -0.81 1.26 10.79
CA ILE A 65 -0.71 1.39 12.24
C ILE A 65 -0.32 2.81 12.65
N LEU A 66 0.70 3.39 12.01
CA LEU A 66 1.16 4.74 12.32
C LEU A 66 0.12 5.83 12.03
N THR A 67 -0.70 5.65 10.99
CA THR A 67 -1.70 6.63 10.56
C THR A 67 -3.02 6.51 11.32
N LEU A 68 -3.40 5.30 11.74
CA LEU A 68 -4.70 5.04 12.39
C LEU A 68 -4.65 4.99 13.92
N LEU A 69 -3.50 4.68 14.53
CA LEU A 69 -3.40 4.69 15.99
C LEU A 69 -3.56 6.13 16.51
N LYS A 70 -4.49 6.31 17.47
CA LYS A 70 -4.64 7.57 18.19
C LYS A 70 -3.30 7.96 18.81
N GLY A 71 -2.64 8.94 18.20
CA GLY A 71 -1.27 9.32 18.52
C GLY A 71 -1.03 10.81 18.37
N LYS A 72 0.20 11.23 18.67
CA LYS A 72 0.66 12.60 18.42
C LYS A 72 0.55 12.93 16.93
N LEU A 73 0.26 14.19 16.59
CA LEU A 73 0.23 14.72 15.21
C LEU A 73 1.43 14.24 14.36
N THR A 74 2.61 14.19 14.98
CA THR A 74 3.85 13.69 14.37
C THR A 74 3.77 12.25 13.88
N LYS A 75 3.09 11.34 14.60
CA LYS A 75 2.95 9.93 14.18
C LYS A 75 2.08 9.81 12.93
N ASN A 76 0.97 10.54 12.89
CA ASN A 76 0.08 10.56 11.73
C ASN A 76 0.77 11.16 10.50
N TYR A 77 1.56 12.21 10.69
CA TYR A 77 2.33 12.83 9.62
C TYR A 77 3.39 11.87 9.04
N THR A 78 4.16 11.20 9.91
CA THR A 78 5.14 10.18 9.48
C THR A 78 4.45 9.00 8.79
N GLY A 79 3.32 8.53 9.32
CA GLY A 79 2.51 7.47 8.70
C GLY A 79 2.02 7.87 7.29
N ALA A 80 1.56 9.11 7.14
CA ALA A 80 1.10 9.62 5.85
C ALA A 80 2.23 9.74 4.82
N ILE A 81 3.42 10.21 5.22
CA ILE A 81 4.59 10.22 4.32
C ILE A 81 4.97 8.80 3.90
N LEU A 82 5.04 7.86 4.85
CA LEU A 82 5.38 6.47 4.55
C LEU A 82 4.35 5.83 3.61
N GLY A 83 3.06 6.10 3.81
CA GLY A 83 1.99 5.62 2.93
C GLY A 83 2.08 6.21 1.52
N LEU A 84 2.41 7.50 1.41
CA LEU A 84 2.56 8.17 0.12
C LEU A 84 3.78 7.64 -0.65
N VAL A 85 4.93 7.49 0.00
CA VAL A 85 6.13 6.88 -0.60
C VAL A 85 5.83 5.45 -1.04
N PHE A 86 5.15 4.67 -0.20
CA PHE A 86 4.72 3.32 -0.55
C PHE A 86 3.86 3.30 -1.81
N SER A 87 2.83 4.16 -1.89
CA SER A 87 1.93 4.19 -3.04
C SER A 87 2.64 4.57 -4.33
N VAL A 88 3.50 5.59 -4.30
CA VAL A 88 4.29 5.99 -5.48
C VAL A 88 5.20 4.84 -5.92
N THR A 89 5.91 4.21 -4.98
CA THR A 89 6.80 3.08 -5.27
C THR A 89 6.02 1.90 -5.87
N THR A 90 4.85 1.60 -5.31
CA THR A 90 3.95 0.53 -5.77
C THR A 90 3.47 0.81 -7.19
N ILE A 91 3.08 2.04 -7.51
CA ILE A 91 2.65 2.44 -8.85
C ILE A 91 3.78 2.26 -9.88
N LEU A 92 4.99 2.70 -9.53
CA LEU A 92 6.13 2.71 -10.44
C LEU A 92 6.79 1.34 -10.63
N LEU A 93 6.80 0.50 -9.60
CA LEU A 93 7.60 -0.74 -9.59
C LEU A 93 6.77 -2.02 -9.66
N SER A 94 5.48 -2.01 -9.28
CA SER A 94 4.71 -3.27 -9.19
C SER A 94 4.62 -4.03 -10.52
N TRP A 95 4.65 -3.34 -11.66
CA TRP A 95 4.56 -3.99 -12.97
C TRP A 95 5.76 -4.88 -13.29
N LEU A 96 6.90 -4.66 -12.63
CA LEU A 96 8.11 -5.48 -12.78
C LEU A 96 8.00 -6.80 -12.01
N PHE A 97 7.22 -6.83 -10.93
CA PHE A 97 7.18 -7.95 -9.99
C PHE A 97 5.91 -8.79 -10.11
N VAL A 98 4.76 -8.18 -10.41
CA VAL A 98 3.48 -8.90 -10.45
C VAL A 98 2.88 -8.89 -11.85
N THR A 99 2.04 -9.88 -12.14
CA THR A 99 1.33 -9.94 -13.42
C THR A 99 0.34 -8.77 -13.55
N TRP A 100 -0.06 -8.45 -14.78
CA TRP A 100 -0.92 -7.30 -15.09
C TRP A 100 -2.22 -7.26 -14.27
N ILE A 101 -2.79 -8.43 -13.93
CA ILE A 101 -4.02 -8.56 -13.12
C ILE A 101 -3.80 -7.98 -11.72
N PHE A 102 -2.74 -8.41 -11.04
CA PHE A 102 -2.41 -7.95 -9.69
C PHE A 102 -1.85 -6.53 -9.68
N TRP A 103 -1.15 -6.14 -10.76
CA TRP A 103 -0.65 -4.78 -10.93
C TRP A 103 -1.79 -3.76 -11.03
N ALA A 104 -2.82 -4.03 -11.84
CA ALA A 104 -3.95 -3.12 -12.00
C ALA A 104 -4.68 -2.87 -10.67
N LEU A 105 -4.85 -3.91 -9.84
CA LEU A 105 -5.41 -3.77 -8.50
C LEU A 105 -4.49 -2.93 -7.59
N ASN A 106 -3.18 -3.21 -7.60
CA ASN A 106 -2.20 -2.41 -6.84
C ASN A 106 -2.23 -0.93 -7.25
N LEU A 107 -2.37 -0.63 -8.54
CA LEU A 107 -2.47 0.74 -9.07
C LEU A 107 -3.69 1.47 -8.50
N ILE A 108 -4.89 0.87 -8.64
CA ILE A 108 -6.15 1.49 -8.19
C ILE A 108 -6.10 1.80 -6.69
N PHE A 109 -5.72 0.82 -5.86
CA PHE A 109 -5.71 1.02 -4.42
C PHE A 109 -4.57 1.95 -3.96
N SER A 110 -3.43 1.97 -4.66
CA SER A 110 -2.35 2.93 -4.38
C SER A 110 -2.77 4.37 -4.69
N ILE A 111 -3.60 4.61 -5.71
CA ILE A 111 -4.16 5.94 -5.98
C ILE A 111 -5.06 6.39 -4.83
N LEU A 112 -5.92 5.51 -4.30
CA LEU A 112 -6.78 5.83 -3.15
C LEU A 112 -5.95 6.21 -1.92
N ILE A 113 -4.88 5.46 -1.62
CA ILE A 113 -3.97 5.77 -0.51
C ILE A 113 -3.24 7.08 -0.77
N THR A 114 -2.77 7.34 -2.00
CA THR A 114 -2.10 8.61 -2.34
C THR A 114 -3.01 9.80 -2.05
N ILE A 115 -4.28 9.73 -2.44
CA ILE A 115 -5.28 10.78 -2.16
C ILE A 115 -5.46 10.95 -0.65
N ALA A 116 -5.68 9.86 0.08
CA ALA A 116 -5.91 9.90 1.53
C ALA A 116 -4.71 10.49 2.28
N MET A 117 -3.48 10.05 1.95
CA MET A 117 -2.26 10.52 2.60
C MET A 117 -1.93 11.97 2.25
N SER A 118 -2.18 12.41 1.01
CA SER A 118 -1.99 13.80 0.61
C SER A 118 -2.88 14.75 1.41
N VAL A 119 -4.13 14.34 1.68
CA VAL A 119 -5.08 15.11 2.50
C VAL A 119 -4.61 15.18 3.96
N ILE A 120 -4.12 14.08 4.51
CA ILE A 120 -3.56 14.07 5.88
C ILE A 120 -2.33 14.97 5.98
N ILE A 121 -1.43 14.94 5.00
CA ILE A 121 -0.25 15.81 4.98
C ILE A 121 -0.67 17.29 4.92
N LYS A 122 -1.61 17.63 4.04
CA LYS A 122 -2.15 18.99 3.92
C LYS A 122 -2.78 19.44 5.23
N ASP A 123 -3.70 18.66 5.78
CA ASP A 123 -4.42 19.01 7.01
C ASP A 123 -3.45 19.12 8.21
N ASN A 124 -2.40 18.29 8.30
CA ASN A 124 -1.40 18.44 9.36
C ASN A 124 -0.55 19.70 9.20
N ARG A 125 -0.20 20.10 7.97
CA ARG A 125 0.57 21.32 7.70
C ARG A 125 -0.20 22.58 8.10
N GLU A 126 -1.52 22.59 7.89
CA GLU A 126 -2.39 23.73 8.23
C GLU A 126 -2.63 23.87 9.75
N ASN A 127 -2.33 22.84 10.55
CA ASN A 127 -2.58 22.79 12.00
C ASN A 127 -1.29 22.75 12.85
N LEU A 128 -0.12 22.97 12.23
CA LEU A 128 1.19 23.15 12.88
C LEU A 128 1.47 24.65 13.07
#